data_AF-A0A0B7A8D2-F1
#
_entry.id   AF-A0A0B7A8D2-F1
#
_cell.length_a   1.000
_cell.length_b   1.000
_cell.length_c   1.000
_cell.angle_alpha   90.00
_cell.angle_beta   90.00
_cell.angle_gamma   90.00
#
_symmetry.space_group_name_H-M   'P 1'
#
loop_
_entity.id
_entity.type
_entity.pdbx_description
1 polymer ?
#
loop_
_entity_poly.entity_id
_entity_poly.type
_entity_poly.pdbx_seq_one_letter_code
_entity_poly.pdbx_strand_id
1 'polypeptide(L)'
;MKLCVAHLLVLCIAATKGGLPNNIKSSSHFQIGKIKSDGTTKTCSEDKRIDVEDGATVDDKRDIKTDVREDKLSSLQTDNLDLIVSIPQDGRPKLYTIARAVELIFNRWYDLSSWSERHELSSDCEKDVETAIRSYLSNEMWALQMFDAWAKSGPSLLLGRTSYVGNFYQCRDTSSPLQATRPGFKGNYCVATLVNLTHIPDMDPFINVAYMMINFGMCLPSSCSQTDAQKLLQERIETFNVSSLLMAASVDCRTDDKEQTLFTKLAIFILVVFGVLTFLGTAIDLVYVQLPKWMSSNVVQQTEKSDQDEHNKIKENVGNKENASLHGKEDCITASGGLSSILISFSAWTNGKRLLTVSESSNAITSISGIRFFTMVWLTVGHVQQWMLTWYSDNVSETYPVMMTYSMHNLILNFTLGVDTFFTISGFLVSYLWIKPIIEKGWKFNWRYFFLHRYWRLTPPYLIAFILVEGLQGYLVSGAVASSIQPGDKVACEKFWWYLPLYIQNLLVDNYQDICFIHSWSLAADMQFYLFSPLLLIPFYYHKVAAIITCILFILANWTYLIILTYISGWSFGIQVVSEVLVRFGYFPSYARIGPYIVGVLAGYIMSS
;
A
#
# COMPACT_ATOMS: atom_id res chain seq x y z
N MET A 1 -11.29 -6.31 -12.26
CA MET A 1 -9.88 -5.84 -12.22
C MET A 1 -9.16 -6.00 -13.58
N LYS A 2 -9.21 -7.16 -14.26
CA LYS A 2 -8.56 -7.36 -15.58
C LYS A 2 -9.12 -6.50 -16.74
N LEU A 3 -10.41 -6.09 -16.70
CA LEU A 3 -11.00 -5.22 -17.72
C LEU A 3 -10.60 -3.74 -17.62
N CYS A 4 -10.31 -3.20 -16.42
CA CYS A 4 -9.91 -1.80 -16.26
C CYS A 4 -8.49 -1.55 -16.82
N VAL A 5 -7.58 -2.51 -16.64
CA VAL A 5 -6.21 -2.42 -17.15
C VAL A 5 -6.19 -2.44 -18.68
N ALA A 6 -7.07 -3.24 -19.31
CA ALA A 6 -7.20 -3.28 -20.76
C ALA A 6 -7.73 -1.95 -21.34
N HIS A 7 -8.69 -1.29 -20.67
CA HIS A 7 -9.21 0.01 -21.13
C HIS A 7 -8.20 1.16 -20.98
N LEU A 8 -7.35 1.14 -19.94
CA LEU A 8 -6.27 2.13 -19.76
C LEU A 8 -5.19 2.01 -20.85
N LEU A 9 -4.85 0.77 -21.26
CA LEU A 9 -3.91 0.53 -22.37
C LEU A 9 -4.47 1.03 -23.72
N VAL A 10 -5.77 0.88 -23.97
CA VAL A 10 -6.42 1.37 -25.19
C VAL A 10 -6.46 2.90 -25.23
N LEU A 11 -6.63 3.58 -24.08
CA LEU A 11 -6.59 5.04 -24.00
C LEU A 11 -5.18 5.61 -24.22
N CYS A 12 -4.13 4.92 -23.76
CA CYS A 12 -2.74 5.30 -24.05
C CYS A 12 -2.38 5.11 -25.54
N ILE A 13 -2.95 4.11 -26.22
CA ILE A 13 -2.75 3.88 -27.66
C ILE A 13 -3.57 4.88 -28.50
N ALA A 14 -4.72 5.34 -28.03
CA ALA A 14 -5.52 6.35 -28.72
C ALA A 14 -4.86 7.75 -28.67
N ALA A 15 -4.14 8.07 -27.60
CA ALA A 15 -3.45 9.37 -27.44
C ALA A 15 -2.24 9.57 -28.39
N THR A 16 -1.76 8.52 -29.07
CA THR A 16 -0.67 8.61 -30.05
C THR A 16 -1.14 8.73 -31.50
N LYS A 17 -2.46 8.70 -31.76
CA LYS A 17 -3.04 8.88 -33.11
C LYS A 17 -3.60 10.30 -33.30
N GLY A 18 -2.71 11.28 -33.32
CA GLY A 18 -3.04 12.67 -33.64
C GLY A 18 -1.93 13.36 -34.43
N GLY A 19 -1.91 13.16 -35.75
CA GLY A 19 -1.22 14.04 -36.71
C GLY A 19 0.26 13.80 -36.97
N LEU A 20 0.59 13.01 -38.00
CA LEU A 20 1.87 13.02 -38.71
C LEU A 20 1.64 13.64 -40.10
N PRO A 21 2.42 14.66 -40.55
CA PRO A 21 2.46 15.03 -41.95
C PRO A 21 3.37 14.08 -42.73
N ASN A 22 2.88 13.65 -43.89
CA ASN A 22 3.55 12.85 -44.89
C ASN A 22 4.78 13.59 -45.47
N ASN A 23 5.97 13.04 -45.26
CA ASN A 23 7.03 12.85 -46.27
C ASN A 23 8.36 12.58 -45.57
N ILE A 24 9.01 11.46 -45.90
CA ILE A 24 10.41 11.35 -46.37
C ILE A 24 10.86 9.89 -46.25
N LYS A 25 11.52 9.46 -47.33
CA LYS A 25 11.88 8.10 -47.74
C LYS A 25 12.77 7.34 -46.77
N SER A 26 12.65 6.01 -46.82
CA SER A 26 13.57 5.04 -46.22
C SER A 26 14.99 5.18 -46.77
N SER A 27 15.97 5.29 -45.90
CA SER A 27 17.26 4.61 -46.09
C SER A 27 17.97 4.42 -44.75
N SER A 28 18.26 3.17 -44.45
CA SER A 28 19.21 2.72 -43.44
C SER A 28 20.58 3.37 -43.65
N HIS A 29 21.05 4.17 -42.69
CA HIS A 29 22.48 4.39 -42.45
C HIS A 29 22.71 4.85 -41.01
N PHE A 30 23.34 3.98 -40.24
CA PHE A 30 23.90 4.25 -38.92
C PHE A 30 25.20 5.05 -39.15
N GLN A 31 25.25 6.31 -38.69
CA GLN A 31 26.49 7.08 -38.60
C GLN A 31 26.60 7.70 -37.21
N ILE A 32 27.72 7.35 -36.56
CA ILE A 32 28.23 7.91 -35.32
C ILE A 32 28.84 9.28 -35.62
N GLY A 33 28.45 10.31 -34.87
CA GLY A 33 28.92 11.69 -35.06
C GLY A 33 29.19 12.43 -33.74
N LYS A 34 30.47 12.37 -33.33
CA LYS A 34 31.30 13.41 -32.68
C LYS A 34 30.75 14.25 -31.51
N ILE A 35 31.36 14.06 -30.33
CA ILE A 35 31.54 15.13 -29.33
C ILE A 35 32.97 15.69 -29.49
N LYS A 36 33.07 17.02 -29.62
CA LYS A 36 34.33 17.79 -29.65
C LYS A 36 34.93 17.88 -28.24
N SER A 37 36.24 17.68 -28.16
CA SER A 37 37.09 17.99 -27.00
C SER A 37 37.67 19.40 -27.10
N ASP A 38 37.75 20.12 -25.98
CA ASP A 38 38.89 20.99 -25.63
C ASP A 38 39.66 20.23 -24.54
N GLY A 39 40.91 19.82 -24.74
CA GLY A 39 42.09 20.68 -24.73
C GLY A 39 42.70 20.62 -23.33
N THR A 40 43.61 19.70 -23.03
CA THR A 40 45.05 19.99 -23.12
C THR A 40 45.89 18.71 -23.01
N THR A 41 46.93 18.69 -23.85
CA THR A 41 47.86 17.63 -24.24
C THR A 41 48.87 17.17 -23.17
N LYS A 42 49.28 15.88 -23.24
CA LYS A 42 50.69 15.47 -23.45
C LYS A 42 50.84 13.97 -23.79
N THR A 43 51.04 13.74 -25.09
CA THR A 43 51.85 12.74 -25.83
C THR A 43 52.58 11.59 -25.12
N CYS A 44 52.45 10.38 -25.71
CA CYS A 44 53.52 9.42 -26.11
C CYS A 44 52.95 8.51 -27.23
N SER A 45 53.33 8.70 -28.51
CA SER A 45 54.23 7.84 -29.34
C SER A 45 53.96 6.33 -29.24
N GLU A 46 53.37 5.73 -30.28
CA GLU A 46 54.04 4.90 -31.32
C GLU A 46 54.32 3.46 -30.84
N ASP A 47 54.13 2.37 -31.56
CA ASP A 47 53.55 2.06 -32.88
C ASP A 47 53.58 0.50 -32.99
N LYS A 48 52.85 -0.05 -33.97
CA LYS A 48 52.97 -1.40 -34.58
C LYS A 48 52.10 -2.57 -34.09
N ARG A 49 51.07 -2.82 -34.91
CA ARG A 49 50.47 -4.13 -35.28
C ARG A 49 51.50 -5.14 -35.76
N ILE A 50 51.22 -6.44 -35.60
CA ILE A 50 51.31 -7.55 -36.60
C ILE A 50 50.32 -8.63 -36.08
N ASP A 51 49.17 -8.91 -36.72
CA ASP A 51 48.86 -9.84 -37.83
C ASP A 51 49.22 -11.33 -37.59
N VAL A 52 48.24 -12.21 -37.86
CA VAL A 52 48.29 -13.68 -37.74
C VAL A 52 48.22 -14.26 -39.16
N GLU A 53 49.17 -15.13 -39.53
CA GLU A 53 48.97 -16.13 -40.60
C GLU A 53 49.97 -17.31 -40.50
N ASP A 54 49.39 -18.51 -40.55
CA ASP A 54 49.80 -19.83 -41.07
C ASP A 54 51.26 -20.35 -41.10
N GLY A 55 51.42 -21.55 -40.51
CA GLY A 55 51.99 -22.73 -41.16
C GLY A 55 53.51 -22.96 -41.15
N ALA A 56 53.98 -23.98 -40.40
CA ALA A 56 54.94 -25.02 -40.85
C ALA A 56 55.53 -25.84 -39.66
N THR A 57 55.68 -27.14 -39.90
CA THR A 57 56.34 -28.18 -39.09
C THR A 57 57.87 -28.00 -38.98
N VAL A 58 58.49 -28.47 -37.89
CA VAL A 58 59.73 -29.31 -37.82
C VAL A 58 60.20 -29.47 -36.35
N ASP A 59 60.63 -30.69 -36.01
CA ASP A 59 61.30 -31.16 -34.78
C ASP A 59 62.39 -30.22 -34.23
N ASP A 60 62.44 -30.05 -32.89
CA ASP A 60 63.69 -30.25 -32.14
C ASP A 60 63.43 -30.46 -30.64
N LYS A 61 64.11 -31.47 -30.07
CA LYS A 61 64.12 -31.79 -28.64
C LYS A 61 64.95 -30.76 -27.88
N ARG A 62 64.47 -30.30 -26.72
CA ARG A 62 65.37 -29.92 -25.62
C ARG A 62 64.67 -29.98 -24.26
N ASP A 63 65.18 -30.87 -23.43
CA ASP A 63 64.86 -31.06 -22.02
C ASP A 63 65.10 -29.78 -21.21
N ILE A 64 64.12 -29.36 -20.41
CA ILE A 64 64.36 -28.64 -19.16
C ILE A 64 63.50 -29.28 -18.07
N LYS A 65 64.19 -30.02 -17.20
CA LYS A 65 63.71 -30.52 -15.91
C LYS A 65 63.13 -29.37 -15.08
N THR A 66 61.94 -29.55 -14.54
CA THR A 66 61.52 -28.89 -13.30
C THR A 66 61.24 -29.94 -12.24
N ASP A 67 62.03 -29.79 -11.18
CA ASP A 67 62.15 -30.62 -10.00
C ASP A 67 60.82 -30.67 -9.24
N VAL A 68 60.34 -31.89 -8.98
CA VAL A 68 59.20 -32.17 -8.11
C VAL A 68 59.72 -32.14 -6.69
N ARG A 69 59.26 -31.19 -5.88
CA ARG A 69 59.40 -31.25 -4.42
C ARG A 69 58.02 -31.42 -3.80
N GLU A 70 57.64 -32.69 -3.71
CA GLU A 70 56.69 -33.20 -2.71
C GLU A 70 57.27 -32.86 -1.33
N ASP A 71 56.72 -31.86 -0.66
CA ASP A 71 56.85 -31.65 0.80
C ASP A 71 56.02 -30.42 1.19
N LYS A 72 54.71 -30.62 1.41
CA LYS A 72 53.82 -29.83 2.29
C LYS A 72 52.33 -30.19 2.15
N LEU A 73 52.01 -31.48 1.95
CA LEU A 73 50.64 -31.97 1.97
C LEU A 73 50.37 -32.83 3.21
N SER A 74 50.61 -32.27 4.40
CA SER A 74 50.29 -32.95 5.68
C SER A 74 50.18 -32.01 6.89
N SER A 75 49.72 -30.76 6.72
CA SER A 75 49.54 -29.85 7.87
C SER A 75 48.41 -28.82 7.73
N LEU A 76 47.38 -29.09 6.93
CA LEU A 76 46.17 -28.27 6.89
C LEU A 76 45.00 -29.06 7.47
N GLN A 77 45.12 -29.37 8.74
CA GLN A 77 44.03 -29.87 9.57
C GLN A 77 44.09 -29.08 10.87
N THR A 78 42.97 -28.41 11.17
CA THR A 78 42.62 -27.67 12.40
C THR A 78 43.56 -26.52 12.80
N ASP A 79 43.12 -25.26 12.59
CA ASP A 79 42.87 -24.32 13.70
C ASP A 79 42.69 -22.85 13.24
N ASN A 80 41.80 -22.17 13.97
CA ASN A 80 41.59 -20.72 14.11
C ASN A 80 40.70 -19.98 13.09
N LEU A 81 39.43 -19.87 13.49
CA LEU A 81 38.64 -18.64 13.46
C LEU A 81 39.51 -17.47 13.97
N ASP A 82 39.94 -16.59 13.07
CA ASP A 82 40.17 -15.16 13.34
C ASP A 82 40.44 -14.47 12.00
N LEU A 83 39.37 -14.23 11.23
CA LEU A 83 39.44 -13.33 10.08
C LEU A 83 38.96 -11.95 10.53
N ILE A 84 39.85 -11.19 11.16
CA ILE A 84 39.65 -9.76 11.42
C ILE A 84 39.59 -9.06 10.06
N VAL A 85 38.38 -8.71 9.62
CA VAL A 85 38.14 -7.94 8.40
C VAL A 85 38.50 -6.49 8.69
N SER A 86 39.57 -6.00 8.08
CA SER A 86 39.90 -4.58 8.03
C SER A 86 38.84 -3.82 7.22
N ILE A 87 38.25 -2.79 7.83
CA ILE A 87 37.08 -2.05 7.35
C ILE A 87 37.53 -0.87 6.45
N PRO A 88 37.18 -0.82 5.16
CA PRO A 88 37.30 0.38 4.34
C PRO A 88 36.17 1.38 4.66
N GLN A 89 36.43 2.68 4.56
CA GLN A 89 35.58 3.80 5.01
C GLN A 89 34.40 4.18 4.08
N ASP A 90 34.01 3.35 3.11
CA ASP A 90 32.80 3.58 2.30
C ASP A 90 31.60 2.86 2.93
N GLY A 91 30.34 3.17 2.60
CA GLY A 91 29.15 2.50 3.16
C GLY A 91 28.90 1.06 2.65
N ARG A 92 29.52 0.67 1.53
CA ARG A 92 29.42 -0.66 0.88
C ARG A 92 29.98 -1.89 1.64
N PRO A 93 31.03 -1.81 2.47
CA PRO A 93 31.54 -2.90 3.29
C PRO A 93 30.56 -3.33 4.38
N LYS A 94 29.72 -2.43 4.92
CA LYS A 94 28.69 -2.81 5.92
C LYS A 94 27.61 -3.70 5.32
N LEU A 95 27.15 -3.38 4.11
CA LEU A 95 26.14 -4.17 3.39
C LEU A 95 26.67 -5.57 3.04
N TYR A 96 27.95 -5.67 2.68
CA TYR A 96 28.61 -6.96 2.42
C TYR A 96 28.71 -7.83 3.68
N THR A 97 29.03 -7.24 4.82
CA THR A 97 29.06 -7.96 6.11
C THR A 97 27.68 -8.46 6.51
N ILE A 98 26.63 -7.66 6.32
CA ILE A 98 25.24 -8.08 6.54
C ILE A 98 24.88 -9.20 5.58
N ALA A 99 25.21 -9.08 4.30
CA ALA A 99 24.90 -10.09 3.31
C ALA A 99 25.52 -11.45 3.66
N ARG A 100 26.79 -11.42 4.07
CA ARG A 100 27.50 -12.61 4.55
C ARG A 100 26.89 -13.18 5.84
N ALA A 101 26.48 -12.33 6.78
CA ALA A 101 25.82 -12.76 8.01
C ALA A 101 24.49 -13.50 7.71
N VAL A 102 23.67 -12.93 6.83
CA VAL A 102 22.41 -13.54 6.35
C VAL A 102 22.69 -14.89 5.69
N GLU A 103 23.67 -14.98 4.79
CA GLU A 103 24.05 -16.25 4.17
C GLU A 103 24.50 -17.31 5.18
N LEU A 104 25.29 -16.93 6.19
CA LEU A 104 25.78 -17.84 7.24
C LEU A 104 24.63 -18.37 8.11
N ILE A 105 23.74 -17.48 8.55
CA ILE A 105 22.55 -17.86 9.34
C ILE A 105 21.70 -18.83 8.53
N PHE A 106 21.44 -18.52 7.26
CA PHE A 106 20.35 -19.13 6.49
C PHE A 106 20.72 -20.28 5.55
N ASN A 107 21.96 -20.38 5.09
CA ASN A 107 22.35 -21.49 4.20
C ASN A 107 22.91 -22.70 4.95
N ARG A 108 23.10 -22.62 6.27
CA ARG A 108 23.73 -23.68 7.09
C ARG A 108 22.83 -24.22 8.21
N TRP A 109 21.50 -24.25 8.02
CA TRP A 109 20.57 -24.73 9.05
C TRP A 109 20.69 -26.23 9.37
N TYR A 110 21.10 -27.04 8.39
CA TYR A 110 21.22 -28.50 8.49
C TYR A 110 22.49 -28.97 9.23
N ASP A 111 23.36 -28.05 9.66
CA ASP A 111 24.63 -28.40 10.32
C ASP A 111 24.43 -28.62 11.82
N LEU A 112 24.13 -29.87 12.22
CA LEU A 112 23.97 -30.30 13.62
C LEU A 112 25.17 -29.91 14.52
N SER A 113 26.39 -29.80 13.99
CA SER A 113 27.58 -29.47 14.79
C SER A 113 27.59 -28.02 15.30
N SER A 114 26.72 -27.19 14.74
CA SER A 114 26.55 -25.79 15.11
C SER A 114 25.39 -25.52 16.07
N TRP A 115 24.70 -26.57 16.54
CA TRP A 115 23.65 -26.50 17.56
C TRP A 115 24.30 -26.71 18.93
N SER A 116 24.17 -25.75 19.86
CA SER A 116 24.82 -25.88 21.18
C SER A 116 24.11 -26.92 22.06
N GLU A 117 24.75 -27.48 23.09
CA GLU A 117 24.05 -28.37 24.04
C GLU A 117 23.14 -27.60 25.04
N ARG A 118 22.99 -26.27 24.91
CA ARG A 118 22.33 -25.40 25.91
C ARG A 118 20.99 -24.85 25.42
N HIS A 119 20.09 -25.72 24.97
CA HIS A 119 18.77 -25.30 24.52
C HIS A 119 17.72 -25.42 25.63
N GLU A 120 16.99 -24.33 25.88
CA GLU A 120 15.67 -24.38 26.54
C GLU A 120 14.55 -24.52 25.49
N LEU A 121 14.68 -25.48 24.57
CA LEU A 121 13.60 -25.81 23.63
C LEU A 121 12.58 -26.71 24.31
N SER A 122 11.35 -26.70 23.79
CA SER A 122 10.40 -27.77 24.15
C SER A 122 10.99 -29.14 23.77
N SER A 123 10.87 -30.11 24.67
CA SER A 123 11.49 -31.43 24.50
C SER A 123 11.06 -32.13 23.20
N ASP A 124 9.84 -31.87 22.74
CA ASP A 124 9.29 -32.49 21.53
C ASP A 124 9.81 -31.81 20.26
N CYS A 125 9.89 -30.47 20.25
CA CYS A 125 10.47 -29.72 19.14
C CYS A 125 11.93 -30.09 18.90
N GLU A 126 12.74 -30.15 19.96
CA GLU A 126 14.17 -30.47 19.86
C GLU A 126 14.40 -31.81 19.15
N LYS A 127 13.69 -32.84 19.59
CA LYS A 127 13.86 -34.19 19.05
C LYS A 127 13.26 -34.34 17.64
N ASP A 128 12.19 -33.62 17.32
CA ASP A 128 11.58 -33.64 15.98
C ASP A 128 12.45 -32.89 14.96
N VAL A 129 13.08 -31.79 15.38
CA VAL A 129 14.09 -31.08 14.59
C VAL A 129 15.30 -31.99 14.34
N GLU A 130 15.80 -32.66 15.38
CA GLU A 130 16.89 -33.64 15.23
C GLU A 130 16.50 -34.75 14.24
N THR A 131 15.28 -35.26 14.34
CA THR A 131 14.75 -36.28 13.41
C THR A 131 14.69 -35.75 11.98
N ALA A 132 14.21 -34.52 11.77
CA ALA A 132 14.18 -33.88 10.45
C ALA A 132 15.59 -33.78 9.86
N ILE A 133 16.58 -33.32 10.63
CA ILE A 133 17.95 -33.17 10.14
C ILE A 133 18.58 -34.54 9.83
N ARG A 134 18.43 -35.54 10.72
CA ARG A 134 18.92 -36.91 10.45
C ARG A 134 18.30 -37.50 9.18
N SER A 135 17.01 -37.26 8.97
CA SER A 135 16.27 -37.75 7.79
C SER A 135 16.66 -37.00 6.51
N TYR A 136 17.04 -35.74 6.62
CA TYR A 136 17.65 -34.98 5.52
C TYR A 136 19.02 -35.56 5.14
N LEU A 137 19.86 -35.88 6.14
CA LEU A 137 21.17 -36.51 5.92
C LEU A 137 21.05 -37.93 5.35
N SER A 138 19.97 -38.66 5.66
CA SER A 138 19.68 -39.98 5.07
C SER A 138 19.05 -39.92 3.67
N ASN A 139 18.87 -38.71 3.09
CA ASN A 139 18.22 -38.47 1.79
C ASN A 139 16.76 -38.93 1.72
N GLU A 140 16.01 -38.83 2.82
CA GLU A 140 14.57 -39.11 2.80
C GLU A 140 13.80 -37.98 2.11
N MET A 141 12.93 -38.34 1.16
CA MET A 141 12.23 -37.38 0.30
C MET A 141 11.39 -36.35 1.06
N TRP A 142 10.70 -36.75 2.13
CA TRP A 142 9.87 -35.82 2.91
C TRP A 142 10.72 -34.76 3.62
N ALA A 143 11.90 -35.15 4.12
CA ALA A 143 12.83 -34.25 4.79
C ALA A 143 13.50 -33.34 3.76
N LEU A 144 13.93 -33.86 2.61
CA LEU A 144 14.41 -33.07 1.49
C LEU A 144 13.38 -32.01 1.05
N GLN A 145 12.11 -32.37 0.93
CA GLN A 145 11.03 -31.44 0.60
C GLN A 145 10.81 -30.38 1.70
N MET A 146 10.95 -30.76 2.97
CA MET A 146 10.81 -29.84 4.10
C MET A 146 11.92 -28.78 4.11
N PHE A 147 13.19 -29.18 3.94
CA PHE A 147 14.32 -28.25 3.86
C PHE A 147 14.37 -27.50 2.52
N ASP A 148 13.85 -28.08 1.43
CA ASP A 148 13.72 -27.37 0.16
C ASP A 148 12.69 -26.24 0.24
N ALA A 149 11.58 -26.46 0.96
CA ALA A 149 10.56 -25.45 1.19
C ALA A 149 11.04 -24.27 2.06
N TRP A 150 12.11 -24.46 2.83
CA TRP A 150 12.75 -23.41 3.61
C TRP A 150 13.24 -22.27 2.69
N ALA A 151 13.17 -21.03 3.17
CA ALA A 151 13.75 -19.92 2.44
C ALA A 151 15.26 -20.12 2.26
N LYS A 152 15.79 -19.60 1.15
CA LYS A 152 17.22 -19.60 0.83
C LYS A 152 17.57 -18.17 0.42
N SER A 153 18.75 -17.69 0.82
CA SER A 153 19.21 -16.37 0.39
C SER A 153 19.46 -16.40 -1.12
N GLY A 154 18.53 -15.85 -1.89
CA GLY A 154 18.70 -15.66 -3.33
C GLY A 154 19.68 -14.51 -3.66
N PRO A 155 19.97 -14.29 -4.95
CA PRO A 155 20.78 -13.15 -5.38
C PRO A 155 20.11 -11.82 -5.00
N SER A 156 20.86 -10.72 -5.14
CA SER A 156 20.37 -9.34 -4.97
C SER A 156 20.17 -8.86 -3.53
N LEU A 157 20.76 -9.53 -2.52
CA LEU A 157 20.77 -8.99 -1.15
C LEU A 157 21.41 -7.60 -1.09
N LEU A 158 22.50 -7.38 -1.84
CA LEU A 158 23.14 -6.08 -1.96
C LEU A 158 22.32 -5.06 -2.78
N LEU A 159 21.30 -5.51 -3.52
CA LEU A 159 20.43 -4.68 -4.36
C LEU A 159 19.03 -4.42 -3.75
N GLY A 160 18.82 -4.79 -2.49
CA GLY A 160 17.59 -4.47 -1.76
C GLY A 160 16.62 -5.62 -1.63
N ARG A 161 17.07 -6.85 -1.91
CA ARG A 161 16.25 -8.03 -1.67
C ARG A 161 16.21 -8.33 -0.18
N THR A 162 15.07 -8.09 0.44
CA THR A 162 14.90 -8.30 1.88
C THR A 162 13.81 -9.30 2.24
N SER A 163 13.08 -9.83 1.25
CA SER A 163 12.02 -10.82 1.50
C SER A 163 12.38 -12.16 0.88
N TYR A 164 12.65 -13.14 1.73
CA TYR A 164 12.97 -14.51 1.34
C TYR A 164 11.95 -15.46 1.98
N VAL A 165 10.90 -15.79 1.24
CA VAL A 165 9.75 -16.51 1.81
C VAL A 165 9.81 -18.03 1.62
N GLY A 166 10.68 -18.56 0.76
CA GLY A 166 10.64 -20.00 0.45
C GLY A 166 9.28 -20.45 -0.12
N ASN A 167 8.95 -21.73 0.03
CA ASN A 167 7.69 -22.29 -0.47
C ASN A 167 6.74 -22.64 0.68
N PHE A 168 5.80 -21.72 0.92
CA PHE A 168 4.77 -21.84 1.95
C PHE A 168 3.96 -23.15 1.88
N TYR A 169 3.44 -23.49 0.70
CA TYR A 169 2.54 -24.65 0.55
C TYR A 169 3.32 -25.96 0.67
N GLN A 170 4.50 -26.05 0.05
CA GLN A 170 5.36 -27.22 0.15
C GLN A 170 5.76 -27.51 1.60
N CYS A 171 6.07 -26.49 2.40
CA CYS A 171 6.38 -26.68 3.82
C CYS A 171 5.20 -27.29 4.57
N ARG A 172 3.98 -26.86 4.27
CA ARG A 172 2.78 -27.28 5.00
C ARG A 172 2.24 -28.65 4.57
N ASP A 173 2.54 -29.04 3.33
CA ASP A 173 2.14 -30.33 2.76
C ASP A 173 3.12 -31.45 3.15
N THR A 174 4.32 -31.13 3.63
CA THR A 174 5.28 -32.15 4.08
C THR A 174 4.90 -32.75 5.43
N SER A 175 5.08 -34.06 5.55
CA SER A 175 4.78 -34.82 6.75
C SER A 175 5.86 -35.88 6.97
N SER A 176 6.38 -35.94 8.18
CA SER A 176 7.24 -37.02 8.64
C SER A 176 6.44 -38.31 8.81
N PRO A 177 6.98 -39.47 8.37
CA PRO A 177 6.31 -40.76 8.53
C PRO A 177 6.22 -41.15 10.01
N LEU A 178 5.22 -41.97 10.33
CA LEU A 178 5.08 -42.56 11.67
C LEU A 178 6.29 -43.47 11.96
N GLN A 179 6.98 -43.21 13.07
CA GLN A 179 8.06 -44.07 13.54
C GLN A 179 7.56 -44.99 14.66
N ALA A 180 8.23 -46.12 14.87
CA ALA A 180 7.82 -47.13 15.84
C ALA A 180 7.69 -46.60 17.29
N THR A 181 8.36 -45.49 17.61
CA THR A 181 8.40 -44.90 18.94
C THR A 181 7.67 -43.56 19.05
N ARG A 182 7.22 -42.96 17.93
CA ARG A 182 6.68 -41.58 17.93
C ARG A 182 5.65 -41.29 16.83
N PRO A 183 4.69 -40.39 17.12
CA PRO A 183 3.81 -39.86 16.08
C PRO A 183 4.62 -39.06 15.05
N GLY A 184 4.22 -39.14 13.78
CA GLY A 184 4.76 -38.26 12.74
C GLY A 184 4.28 -36.82 12.96
N PHE A 185 5.09 -35.86 12.53
CA PHE A 185 4.77 -34.43 12.59
C PHE A 185 4.60 -33.86 11.17
N LYS A 186 3.95 -32.70 11.07
CA LYS A 186 3.85 -31.94 9.81
C LYS A 186 4.79 -30.75 9.81
N GLY A 187 5.08 -30.20 8.64
CA GLY A 187 5.76 -28.90 8.57
C GLY A 187 4.85 -27.75 8.98
N ASN A 188 5.38 -26.88 9.83
CA ASN A 188 4.81 -25.64 10.30
C ASN A 188 5.67 -24.49 9.77
N TYR A 189 5.05 -23.62 8.99
CA TYR A 189 5.76 -22.54 8.31
C TYR A 189 5.78 -21.30 9.20
N CYS A 190 6.96 -20.75 9.49
CA CYS A 190 7.10 -19.50 10.23
C CYS A 190 7.86 -18.45 9.43
N VAL A 191 7.59 -17.17 9.67
CA VAL A 191 8.36 -16.06 9.09
C VAL A 191 9.10 -15.34 10.19
N ALA A 192 10.42 -15.29 10.06
CA ALA A 192 11.30 -14.51 10.90
C ALA A 192 11.52 -13.11 10.29
N THR A 193 11.42 -12.07 11.12
CA THR A 193 11.77 -10.70 10.77
C THR A 193 13.05 -10.33 11.50
N LEU A 194 14.12 -10.12 10.75
CA LEU A 194 15.39 -9.61 11.26
C LEU A 194 15.47 -8.11 11.03
N VAL A 195 15.89 -7.36 12.05
CA VAL A 195 16.16 -5.93 11.93
C VAL A 195 17.65 -5.69 11.80
N ASN A 196 18.03 -4.92 10.78
CA ASN A 196 19.38 -4.42 10.61
C ASN A 196 19.61 -3.26 11.60
N LEU A 197 20.59 -3.43 12.48
CA LEU A 197 20.93 -2.45 13.51
C LEU A 197 21.86 -1.34 13.01
N THR A 198 22.36 -1.45 11.78
CA THR A 198 23.31 -0.50 11.22
C THR A 198 22.62 0.51 10.29
N HIS A 199 22.72 1.79 10.64
CA HIS A 199 22.42 2.88 9.72
C HIS A 199 23.53 2.96 8.66
N ILE A 200 23.16 2.94 7.38
CA ILE A 200 24.11 3.04 6.27
C ILE A 200 24.18 4.52 5.86
N PRO A 201 25.27 5.23 6.22
CA PRO A 201 25.46 6.61 5.80
C PRO A 201 25.48 6.72 4.26
N ASP A 202 25.00 7.86 3.74
CA ASP A 202 24.97 8.23 2.32
C ASP A 202 23.99 7.46 1.40
N MET A 203 23.22 6.52 1.94
CA MET A 203 22.14 5.85 1.20
C MET A 203 20.83 6.63 1.32
N ASP A 204 20.06 6.71 0.21
CA ASP A 204 18.73 7.35 0.22
C ASP A 204 17.90 6.77 1.39
N PRO A 205 17.34 7.61 2.27
CA PRO A 205 16.60 7.13 3.43
C PRO A 205 15.43 6.18 3.13
N PHE A 206 14.76 6.31 1.97
CA PHE A 206 13.75 5.34 1.55
C PHE A 206 14.37 3.96 1.33
N ILE A 207 15.53 3.93 0.69
CA ILE A 207 16.29 2.71 0.46
C ILE A 207 16.79 2.15 1.81
N ASN A 208 17.32 2.99 2.71
CA ASN A 208 17.73 2.59 4.06
C ASN A 208 16.60 1.92 4.85
N VAL A 209 15.37 2.46 4.79
CA VAL A 209 14.19 1.84 5.43
C VAL A 209 13.88 0.49 4.81
N ALA A 210 13.98 0.35 3.48
CA ALA A 210 13.76 -0.94 2.81
C ALA A 210 14.76 -2.02 3.24
N TYR A 211 16.01 -1.64 3.58
CA TYR A 211 17.04 -2.54 4.11
C TYR A 211 16.94 -2.81 5.62
N MET A 212 16.02 -2.15 6.34
CA MET A 212 15.94 -2.24 7.80
C MET A 212 15.33 -3.55 8.27
N MET A 213 14.44 -4.17 7.49
CA MET A 213 13.74 -5.41 7.84
C MET A 213 13.99 -6.48 6.79
N ILE A 214 14.55 -7.62 7.22
CA ILE A 214 14.78 -8.80 6.38
C ILE A 214 13.81 -9.90 6.84
N ASN A 215 12.90 -10.29 5.96
CA ASN A 215 11.93 -11.36 6.19
C ASN A 215 12.47 -12.68 5.66
N PHE A 216 12.37 -13.73 6.47
CA PHE A 216 12.87 -15.05 6.14
C PHE A 216 11.90 -16.17 6.55
N GLY A 217 11.48 -17.00 5.59
CA GLY A 217 10.59 -18.14 5.80
C GLY A 217 11.35 -19.37 6.30
N MET A 218 10.87 -19.99 7.38
CA MET A 218 11.42 -21.22 7.96
C MET A 218 10.35 -22.32 7.99
N CYS A 219 10.76 -23.56 7.73
CA CYS A 219 9.89 -24.72 7.80
C CYS A 219 10.29 -25.60 8.99
N LEU A 220 9.58 -25.47 10.10
CA LEU A 220 9.87 -26.18 11.34
C LEU A 220 8.85 -27.32 11.57
N PRO A 221 9.17 -28.33 12.41
CA PRO A 221 8.17 -29.31 12.82
C PRO A 221 6.96 -28.67 13.52
N SER A 222 5.78 -29.27 13.39
CA SER A 222 4.54 -28.81 14.04
C SER A 222 4.57 -28.87 15.56
N SER A 223 5.52 -29.60 16.15
CA SER A 223 5.79 -29.60 17.59
C SER A 223 6.49 -28.33 18.07
N CYS A 224 7.09 -27.54 17.18
CA CYS A 224 7.77 -26.30 17.53
C CYS A 224 6.77 -25.13 17.64
N SER A 225 6.81 -24.46 18.79
CA SER A 225 6.05 -23.22 19.04
C SER A 225 6.71 -21.99 18.41
N GLN A 226 5.96 -20.89 18.33
CA GLN A 226 6.51 -19.60 17.90
C GLN A 226 7.70 -19.15 18.78
N THR A 227 7.65 -19.43 20.08
CA THR A 227 8.74 -19.16 21.01
C THR A 227 9.96 -20.04 20.78
N ASP A 228 9.76 -21.32 20.44
CA ASP A 228 10.86 -22.22 20.08
C ASP A 228 11.54 -21.73 18.80
N ALA A 229 10.76 -21.35 17.78
CA ALA A 229 11.27 -20.80 16.53
C ALA A 229 12.10 -19.51 16.73
N GLN A 230 11.66 -18.63 17.65
CA GLN A 230 12.40 -17.42 17.99
C GLN A 230 13.71 -17.73 18.73
N LYS A 231 13.70 -18.68 19.67
CA LYS A 231 14.91 -19.14 20.36
C LYS A 231 15.93 -19.74 19.38
N LEU A 232 15.47 -20.59 18.46
CA LEU A 232 16.29 -21.18 17.40
C LEU A 232 16.97 -20.10 16.55
N LEU A 233 16.23 -19.07 16.15
CA LEU A 233 16.79 -17.99 15.35
C LEU A 233 17.81 -17.15 16.13
N GLN A 234 17.50 -16.82 17.38
CA GLN A 234 18.37 -16.00 18.23
C GLN A 234 19.69 -16.70 18.50
N GLU A 235 19.67 -18.01 18.77
CA GLU A 235 20.88 -18.80 18.95
C GLU A 235 21.78 -18.72 17.71
N ARG A 236 21.22 -18.84 16.51
CA ARG A 236 22.00 -18.74 15.27
C ARG A 236 22.70 -17.39 15.11
N ILE A 237 22.02 -16.31 15.49
CA ILE A 237 22.61 -14.96 15.47
C ILE A 237 23.81 -14.88 16.42
N GLU A 238 23.71 -15.53 17.59
CA GLU A 238 24.76 -15.58 18.61
C GLU A 238 25.92 -16.52 18.22
N THR A 239 25.64 -17.70 17.67
CA THR A 239 26.64 -18.68 17.22
C THR A 239 27.59 -18.08 16.19
N PHE A 240 27.08 -17.26 15.28
CA PHE A 240 27.89 -16.57 14.27
C PHE A 240 28.44 -15.22 14.72
N ASN A 241 28.19 -14.80 15.97
CA ASN A 241 28.64 -13.53 16.55
C ASN A 241 28.22 -12.30 15.70
N VAL A 242 26.98 -12.31 15.20
CA VAL A 242 26.41 -11.24 14.35
C VAL A 242 25.33 -10.42 15.03
N SER A 243 25.16 -10.58 16.35
CA SER A 243 24.19 -9.84 17.18
C SER A 243 24.38 -8.32 17.17
N SER A 244 25.56 -7.83 16.80
CA SER A 244 25.84 -6.40 16.62
C SER A 244 25.31 -5.84 15.30
N LEU A 245 24.94 -6.71 14.34
CA LEU A 245 24.47 -6.34 13.01
C LEU A 245 22.98 -6.61 12.82
N LEU A 246 22.51 -7.75 13.34
CA LEU A 246 21.15 -8.25 13.13
C LEU A 246 20.50 -8.61 14.46
N MET A 247 19.21 -8.31 14.57
CA MET A 247 18.37 -8.71 15.71
C MET A 247 17.12 -9.43 15.20
N ALA A 248 16.74 -10.53 15.85
CA ALA A 248 15.44 -11.14 15.64
C ALA A 248 14.34 -10.26 16.27
N ALA A 249 13.60 -9.53 15.45
CA ALA A 249 12.52 -8.66 15.93
C ALA A 249 11.25 -9.44 16.27
N SER A 250 10.88 -10.38 15.40
CA SER A 250 9.73 -11.25 15.61
C SER A 250 9.83 -12.51 14.77
N VAL A 251 9.22 -13.60 15.25
CA VAL A 251 8.93 -14.78 14.43
C VAL A 251 7.43 -15.01 14.50
N ASP A 252 6.78 -15.25 13.37
CA ASP A 252 5.33 -15.45 13.27
C ASP A 252 5.04 -16.76 12.54
N CYS A 253 4.53 -17.75 13.27
CA CYS A 253 4.21 -19.08 12.74
C CYS A 253 2.79 -19.11 12.18
N ARG A 254 2.67 -19.55 10.92
CA ARG A 254 1.42 -19.54 10.15
C ARG A 254 0.55 -20.72 10.53
N THR A 255 -0.46 -20.46 11.35
CA THR A 255 -1.50 -21.43 11.68
C THR A 255 -2.64 -21.40 10.67
N ASP A 256 -3.33 -22.52 10.54
CA ASP A 256 -4.65 -22.57 9.88
C ASP A 256 -5.76 -22.01 10.76
N ASP A 257 -5.51 -21.98 12.06
CA ASP A 257 -6.42 -21.47 13.06
C ASP A 257 -6.50 -19.96 12.94
N LYS A 258 -7.50 -19.51 12.18
CA LYS A 258 -7.88 -18.10 12.11
C LYS A 258 -8.60 -17.74 13.39
N GLU A 259 -7.93 -16.98 14.26
CA GLU A 259 -8.56 -16.47 15.47
C GLU A 259 -9.77 -15.60 15.14
N GLN A 260 -10.90 -15.86 15.82
CA GLN A 260 -12.07 -15.00 15.74
C GLN A 260 -11.94 -13.89 16.78
N THR A 261 -11.34 -12.78 16.38
CA THR A 261 -11.26 -11.58 17.21
C THR A 261 -12.66 -11.00 17.46
N LEU A 262 -12.77 -10.09 18.44
CA LEU A 262 -14.00 -9.33 18.67
C LEU A 262 -14.47 -8.64 17.38
N PHE A 263 -13.54 -8.04 16.62
CA PHE A 263 -13.83 -7.36 15.37
C PHE A 263 -14.32 -8.33 14.28
N THR A 264 -13.78 -9.55 14.19
CA THR A 264 -14.29 -10.57 13.27
C THR A 264 -15.75 -10.92 13.58
N LYS A 265 -16.09 -11.15 14.85
CA LYS A 265 -17.47 -11.46 15.27
C LYS A 265 -18.41 -10.30 14.95
N LEU A 266 -17.98 -9.05 15.22
CA LEU A 266 -18.74 -7.85 14.89
C LEU A 266 -18.92 -7.67 13.37
N ALA A 267 -17.88 -7.92 12.57
CA ALA A 267 -17.94 -7.83 11.12
C ALA A 267 -18.95 -8.81 10.52
N ILE A 268 -18.91 -10.08 10.96
CA ILE A 268 -19.87 -11.10 10.54
C ILE A 268 -21.28 -10.69 10.95
N PHE A 269 -21.48 -10.25 12.19
CA PHE A 269 -22.78 -9.77 12.66
C PHE A 269 -23.32 -8.62 11.81
N ILE A 270 -22.50 -7.60 11.54
CA ILE A 270 -22.87 -6.45 10.70
C ILE A 270 -23.23 -6.92 9.29
N LEU A 271 -22.43 -7.77 8.66
CA LEU A 271 -22.71 -8.29 7.31
C LEU A 271 -24.01 -9.10 7.26
N VAL A 272 -24.27 -9.94 8.27
CA VAL A 272 -25.51 -10.72 8.35
C VAL A 272 -26.72 -9.79 8.53
N VAL A 273 -26.65 -8.84 9.44
CA VAL A 273 -27.75 -7.88 9.69
C VAL A 273 -28.01 -7.02 8.45
N PHE A 274 -26.98 -6.43 7.86
CA PHE A 274 -27.13 -5.65 6.62
C PHE A 274 -27.62 -6.50 5.46
N GLY A 275 -27.15 -7.75 5.34
CA GLY A 275 -27.59 -8.70 4.33
C GLY A 275 -29.09 -9.00 4.45
N VAL A 276 -29.56 -9.29 5.66
CA VAL A 276 -31.00 -9.53 5.94
C VAL A 276 -31.83 -8.29 5.68
N LEU A 277 -31.41 -7.12 6.16
CA LEU A 277 -32.12 -5.86 5.91
C LEU A 277 -32.18 -5.51 4.42
N THR A 278 -31.09 -5.73 3.69
CA THR A 278 -31.02 -5.51 2.25
C THR A 278 -31.92 -6.48 1.49
N PHE A 279 -31.93 -7.76 1.88
CA PHE A 279 -32.80 -8.77 1.28
C PHE A 279 -34.28 -8.43 1.49
N LEU A 280 -34.68 -8.19 2.75
CA LEU A 280 -36.06 -7.83 3.10
C LEU A 280 -36.48 -6.51 2.45
N GLY A 281 -35.61 -5.49 2.48
CA GLY A 281 -35.85 -4.20 1.87
C GLY A 281 -36.03 -4.27 0.37
N THR A 282 -35.19 -5.08 -0.31
CA THR A 282 -35.29 -5.29 -1.76
C THR A 282 -36.54 -6.09 -2.12
N ALA A 283 -36.89 -7.12 -1.35
CA ALA A 283 -38.13 -7.89 -1.57
C ALA A 283 -39.37 -7.00 -1.43
N ILE A 284 -39.43 -6.16 -0.39
CA ILE A 284 -40.54 -5.22 -0.17
C ILE A 284 -40.61 -4.18 -1.30
N ASP A 285 -39.48 -3.58 -1.69
CA ASP A 285 -39.44 -2.60 -2.79
C ASP A 285 -39.90 -3.23 -4.11
N LEU A 286 -39.40 -4.42 -4.45
CA LEU A 286 -39.80 -5.11 -5.68
C LEU A 286 -41.30 -5.44 -5.69
N VAL A 287 -41.85 -6.00 -4.60
CA VAL A 287 -43.25 -6.43 -4.54
C VAL A 287 -44.22 -5.25 -4.44
N TYR A 288 -43.95 -4.27 -3.57
CA TYR A 288 -44.90 -3.21 -3.26
C TYR A 288 -44.69 -1.92 -4.05
N VAL A 289 -43.50 -1.67 -4.60
CA VAL A 289 -43.20 -0.42 -5.31
C VAL A 289 -42.96 -0.66 -6.80
N GLN A 290 -42.11 -1.62 -7.17
CA GLN A 290 -41.71 -1.81 -8.57
C GLN A 290 -42.72 -2.63 -9.38
N LEU A 291 -43.21 -3.75 -8.84
CA LEU A 291 -44.13 -4.63 -9.55
C LEU A 291 -45.44 -3.92 -9.95
N PRO A 292 -46.10 -3.11 -9.10
CA PRO A 292 -47.27 -2.33 -9.51
C PRO A 292 -46.95 -1.30 -10.59
N LYS A 293 -45.78 -0.65 -10.54
CA LYS A 293 -45.32 0.30 -11.56
C LYS A 293 -45.09 -0.37 -12.91
N TRP A 294 -44.52 -1.58 -12.93
CA TRP A 294 -44.33 -2.34 -14.17
C TRP A 294 -45.66 -2.81 -14.74
N MET A 295 -46.59 -3.27 -13.89
CA MET A 295 -47.93 -3.67 -14.33
C MET A 295 -48.71 -2.48 -14.92
N SER A 296 -48.67 -1.31 -14.27
CA SER A 296 -49.35 -0.11 -14.81
C SER A 296 -48.67 0.42 -16.08
N SER A 297 -47.34 0.41 -16.16
CA SER A 297 -46.61 0.80 -17.37
C SER A 297 -46.93 -0.10 -18.56
N ASN A 298 -47.08 -1.42 -18.35
CA ASN A 298 -47.45 -2.35 -19.40
C ASN A 298 -48.88 -2.12 -19.89
N VAL A 299 -49.80 -1.77 -18.99
CA VAL A 299 -51.17 -1.39 -19.36
C VAL A 299 -51.17 -0.09 -20.16
N VAL A 300 -50.44 0.96 -19.71
CA VAL A 300 -50.34 2.24 -20.44
C VAL A 300 -49.73 2.05 -21.83
N GLN A 301 -48.67 1.25 -21.97
CA GLN A 301 -48.10 0.95 -23.30
C GLN A 301 -49.03 0.15 -24.21
N GLN A 302 -49.89 -0.72 -23.66
CA GLN A 302 -50.91 -1.42 -24.43
C GLN A 302 -52.03 -0.48 -24.86
N THR A 303 -52.47 0.44 -23.99
CA THR A 303 -53.46 1.46 -24.32
C THR A 303 -52.93 2.45 -25.35
N GLU A 304 -51.68 2.92 -25.23
CA GLU A 304 -51.05 3.79 -26.23
C GLU A 304 -50.86 3.09 -27.59
N LYS A 305 -50.59 1.78 -27.62
CA LYS A 305 -50.58 1.00 -28.87
C LYS A 305 -51.97 0.87 -29.48
N SER A 306 -52.98 0.59 -28.66
CA SER A 306 -54.39 0.54 -29.10
C SER A 306 -54.85 1.89 -29.63
N ASP A 307 -54.51 2.97 -28.93
CA ASP A 307 -54.84 4.34 -29.32
C ASP A 307 -54.04 4.77 -30.55
N GLN A 308 -52.77 4.37 -30.74
CA GLN A 308 -52.03 4.63 -31.99
C GLN A 308 -52.59 3.88 -33.20
N ASP A 309 -53.09 2.65 -33.02
CA ASP A 309 -53.77 1.90 -34.08
C ASP A 309 -55.15 2.51 -34.43
N GLU A 310 -55.80 3.20 -33.48
CA GLU A 310 -57.04 3.95 -33.70
C GLU A 310 -56.77 5.39 -34.22
N HIS A 311 -55.68 6.03 -33.81
CA HIS A 311 -55.27 7.37 -34.26
C HIS A 311 -54.68 7.37 -35.67
N ASN A 312 -54.13 6.24 -36.13
CA ASN A 312 -53.78 6.01 -37.54
C ASN A 312 -55.01 5.85 -38.46
N LYS A 313 -56.23 5.79 -37.90
CA LYS A 313 -57.48 5.85 -38.67
C LYS A 313 -58.15 7.24 -38.69
N ILE A 314 -57.69 8.22 -37.91
CA ILE A 314 -58.41 9.51 -37.76
C ILE A 314 -57.54 10.77 -38.03
N LYS A 315 -56.21 10.67 -38.21
CA LYS A 315 -55.36 11.84 -38.52
C LYS A 315 -55.12 12.11 -40.01
N GLU A 316 -56.21 12.38 -40.74
CA GLU A 316 -56.22 13.42 -41.79
C GLU A 316 -57.26 14.46 -41.35
N ASN A 317 -56.87 15.34 -40.43
CA ASN A 317 -57.24 16.77 -40.38
C ASN A 317 -56.98 17.37 -38.99
N VAL A 318 -56.49 18.61 -39.05
CA VAL A 318 -56.37 19.63 -37.99
C VAL A 318 -55.04 19.66 -37.22
N GLY A 319 -54.39 20.83 -37.36
CA GLY A 319 -53.08 21.14 -36.84
C GLY A 319 -53.03 21.50 -35.35
N ASN A 320 -51.77 21.66 -34.92
CA ASN A 320 -51.27 22.49 -33.83
C ASN A 320 -51.89 22.33 -32.43
N LYS A 321 -51.09 21.81 -31.49
CA LYS A 321 -50.94 22.40 -30.14
C LYS A 321 -49.73 21.84 -29.41
N GLU A 322 -48.96 22.76 -28.85
CA GLU A 322 -47.89 22.56 -27.89
C GLU A 322 -48.41 22.03 -26.53
N ASN A 323 -47.43 21.58 -25.74
CA ASN A 323 -47.38 21.52 -24.26
C ASN A 323 -48.01 20.32 -23.55
N ALA A 324 -47.15 19.44 -23.03
CA ALA A 324 -47.09 19.19 -21.59
C ALA A 324 -45.76 18.50 -21.23
N SER A 325 -44.90 19.23 -20.54
CA SER A 325 -43.75 18.70 -19.83
C SER A 325 -44.22 17.65 -18.81
N LEU A 326 -43.93 16.38 -19.07
CA LEU A 326 -44.08 15.31 -18.10
C LEU A 326 -42.91 15.38 -17.10
N HIS A 327 -42.97 16.39 -16.23
CA HIS A 327 -42.11 16.44 -15.06
C HIS A 327 -42.65 15.39 -14.08
N GLY A 328 -42.13 14.18 -14.21
CA GLY A 328 -42.39 13.10 -13.27
C GLY A 328 -41.88 13.50 -11.89
N LYS A 329 -42.78 14.06 -11.06
CA LYS A 329 -42.68 13.89 -9.61
C LYS A 329 -42.64 12.39 -9.38
N GLU A 330 -41.52 11.89 -8.88
CA GLU A 330 -41.47 10.59 -8.23
C GLU A 330 -42.36 10.67 -6.99
N ASP A 331 -43.66 10.47 -7.18
CA ASP A 331 -44.58 10.31 -6.07
C ASP A 331 -44.18 9.02 -5.34
N CYS A 332 -43.66 9.22 -4.13
CA CYS A 332 -43.50 8.17 -3.13
C CYS A 332 -44.87 7.51 -2.93
N ILE A 333 -45.06 6.33 -3.51
CA ILE A 333 -46.09 5.41 -3.01
C ILE A 333 -45.68 5.10 -1.58
N THR A 334 -46.39 5.72 -0.65
CA THR A 334 -46.25 5.60 0.79
C THR A 334 -46.50 4.16 1.16
N ALA A 335 -45.42 3.40 1.38
CA ALA A 335 -45.53 2.17 2.12
C ALA A 335 -46.08 2.53 3.50
N SER A 336 -47.29 2.08 3.78
CA SER A 336 -48.06 2.44 4.98
C SER A 336 -47.41 1.80 6.21
N GLY A 337 -46.49 2.54 6.85
CA GLY A 337 -45.88 2.19 8.13
C GLY A 337 -44.42 2.63 8.21
N GLY A 338 -44.02 3.24 9.35
CA GLY A 338 -42.65 3.70 9.57
C GLY A 338 -41.60 2.59 9.39
N LEU A 339 -41.94 1.35 9.78
CA LEU A 339 -41.08 0.18 9.59
C LEU A 339 -40.86 -0.15 8.10
N SER A 340 -41.89 -0.02 7.26
CA SER A 340 -41.78 -0.31 5.83
C SER A 340 -40.88 0.71 5.13
N SER A 341 -40.98 1.99 5.49
CA SER A 341 -40.09 3.04 4.96
C SER A 341 -38.63 2.82 5.36
N ILE A 342 -38.38 2.36 6.59
CA ILE A 342 -37.03 2.00 7.03
C ILE A 342 -36.49 0.82 6.21
N LEU A 343 -37.29 -0.24 6.02
CA LEU A 343 -36.86 -1.42 5.25
C LEU A 343 -36.60 -1.08 3.78
N ILE A 344 -37.45 -0.28 3.14
CA ILE A 344 -37.24 0.18 1.75
C ILE A 344 -35.94 0.99 1.61
N SER A 345 -35.51 1.68 2.67
CA SER A 345 -34.22 2.40 2.67
C SER A 345 -33.02 1.49 2.49
N PHE A 346 -33.14 0.18 2.77
CA PHE A 346 -32.10 -0.82 2.52
C PHE A 346 -32.24 -1.53 1.16
N SER A 347 -33.22 -1.18 0.33
CA SER A 347 -33.39 -1.83 -0.98
C SER A 347 -32.16 -1.65 -1.88
N ALA A 348 -31.58 -2.77 -2.32
CA ALA A 348 -30.48 -2.79 -3.26
C ALA A 348 -30.91 -2.28 -4.65
N TRP A 349 -32.16 -2.51 -5.05
CA TRP A 349 -32.67 -2.08 -6.35
C TRP A 349 -32.78 -0.55 -6.45
N THR A 350 -33.53 0.07 -5.53
CA THR A 350 -33.71 1.53 -5.54
C THR A 350 -32.40 2.26 -5.26
N ASN A 351 -31.62 1.81 -4.27
CA ASN A 351 -30.32 2.43 -4.00
C ASN A 351 -29.30 2.19 -5.13
N GLY A 352 -29.30 1.01 -5.76
CA GLY A 352 -28.45 0.72 -6.91
C GLY A 352 -28.79 1.57 -8.13
N LYS A 353 -30.08 1.73 -8.43
CA LYS A 353 -30.54 2.65 -9.48
C LYS A 353 -30.07 4.07 -9.20
N ARG A 354 -30.24 4.57 -7.97
CA ARG A 354 -29.78 5.90 -7.55
C ARG A 354 -28.26 6.05 -7.66
N LEU A 355 -27.49 5.05 -7.24
CA LEU A 355 -26.03 5.06 -7.28
C LEU A 355 -25.49 5.10 -8.72
N LEU A 356 -26.15 4.42 -9.65
CA LEU A 356 -25.78 4.36 -11.06
C LEU A 356 -26.35 5.53 -11.89
N THR A 357 -27.23 6.34 -11.31
CA THR A 357 -27.81 7.49 -12.00
C THR A 357 -26.84 8.67 -11.97
N VAL A 358 -26.51 9.21 -13.14
CA VAL A 358 -25.60 10.36 -13.31
C VAL A 358 -26.36 11.69 -13.41
N SER A 359 -27.55 11.78 -12.79
CA SER A 359 -28.36 12.99 -12.82
C SER A 359 -27.86 13.98 -11.77
N GLU A 360 -27.39 15.15 -12.19
CA GLU A 360 -26.97 16.20 -11.28
C GLU A 360 -28.09 17.17 -10.97
N SER A 361 -28.16 17.62 -9.71
CA SER A 361 -29.04 18.73 -9.33
C SER A 361 -28.57 20.02 -10.01
N SER A 362 -29.50 20.90 -10.41
CA SER A 362 -29.16 22.20 -11.03
C SER A 362 -28.19 23.08 -10.21
N ASN A 363 -27.99 22.80 -8.92
CA ASN A 363 -27.11 23.54 -8.01
C ASN A 363 -25.77 22.85 -7.73
N ALA A 364 -25.46 21.73 -8.40
CA ALA A 364 -24.22 21.00 -8.20
C ALA A 364 -23.07 21.63 -9.00
N ILE A 365 -21.88 21.69 -8.39
CA ILE A 365 -20.66 22.15 -9.04
C ILE A 365 -19.97 20.91 -9.65
N THR A 366 -20.29 20.62 -10.92
CA THR A 366 -19.84 19.43 -11.67
C THR A 366 -18.31 19.24 -11.66
N SER A 367 -17.56 20.35 -11.73
CA SER A 367 -16.09 20.32 -11.78
C SER A 367 -15.46 19.72 -10.52
N ILE A 368 -16.10 19.87 -9.34
CA ILE A 368 -15.62 19.28 -8.09
C ILE A 368 -15.68 17.76 -8.15
N SER A 369 -16.70 17.19 -8.81
CA SER A 369 -16.81 15.75 -9.03
C SER A 369 -15.65 15.22 -9.88
N GLY A 370 -15.26 15.96 -10.93
CA GLY A 370 -14.10 15.63 -11.75
C GLY A 370 -12.78 15.69 -10.98
N ILE A 371 -12.57 16.74 -10.19
CA ILE A 371 -11.37 16.89 -9.34
C ILE A 371 -11.28 15.71 -8.36
N ARG A 372 -12.38 15.38 -7.67
CA ARG A 372 -12.41 14.23 -6.76
C ARG A 372 -12.02 12.94 -7.45
N PHE A 373 -12.55 12.67 -8.64
CA PHE A 373 -12.21 11.46 -9.39
C PHE A 373 -10.71 11.37 -9.68
N PHE A 374 -10.11 12.40 -10.27
CA PHE A 374 -8.68 12.39 -10.59
C PHE A 374 -7.80 12.29 -9.34
N THR A 375 -8.18 12.98 -8.25
CA THR A 375 -7.46 12.87 -6.98
C THR A 375 -7.57 11.47 -6.38
N MET A 376 -8.75 10.83 -6.40
CA MET A 376 -8.91 9.44 -5.93
C MET A 376 -8.05 8.46 -6.72
N VAL A 377 -8.02 8.61 -8.05
CA VAL A 377 -7.17 7.78 -8.92
C VAL A 377 -5.69 7.99 -8.58
N TRP A 378 -5.26 9.24 -8.43
CA TRP A 378 -3.88 9.56 -8.10
C TRP A 378 -3.44 8.97 -6.75
N LEU A 379 -4.26 9.13 -5.70
CA LEU A 379 -4.01 8.53 -4.38
C LEU A 379 -3.95 7.01 -4.45
N THR A 380 -4.87 6.38 -5.18
CA THR A 380 -4.94 4.92 -5.28
C THR A 380 -3.71 4.36 -6.00
N VAL A 381 -3.35 4.92 -7.15
CA VAL A 381 -2.17 4.49 -7.92
C VAL A 381 -0.89 4.72 -7.12
N GLY A 382 -0.77 5.87 -6.47
CA GLY A 382 0.38 6.20 -5.64
C GLY A 382 0.59 5.25 -4.47
N HIS A 383 -0.48 4.94 -3.70
CA HIS A 383 -0.40 3.94 -2.63
C HIS A 383 -0.06 2.55 -3.14
N VAL A 384 -0.71 2.07 -4.21
CA VAL A 384 -0.39 0.75 -4.80
C VAL A 384 1.09 0.69 -5.18
N GLN A 385 1.60 1.73 -5.82
CA GLN A 385 2.99 1.80 -6.24
C GLN A 385 3.95 1.86 -5.05
N GLN A 386 3.63 2.64 -4.01
CA GLN A 386 4.43 2.74 -2.79
C GLN A 386 4.52 1.38 -2.10
N TRP A 387 3.39 0.70 -1.85
CA TRP A 387 3.39 -0.60 -1.18
C TRP A 387 4.11 -1.67 -2.01
N MET A 388 3.94 -1.66 -3.34
CA MET A 388 4.68 -2.53 -4.25
C MET A 388 6.18 -2.32 -4.15
N LEU A 389 6.64 -1.06 -4.14
CA LEU A 389 8.04 -0.71 -4.00
C LEU A 389 8.61 -1.13 -2.65
N THR A 390 7.91 -0.86 -1.54
CA THR A 390 8.47 -1.08 -0.20
C THR A 390 8.42 -2.53 0.27
N TRP A 391 7.45 -3.33 -0.18
CA TRP A 391 7.22 -4.68 0.40
C TRP A 391 7.30 -5.83 -0.60
N TYR A 392 7.23 -5.56 -1.91
CA TYR A 392 7.15 -6.60 -2.93
C TYR A 392 8.25 -6.52 -3.99
N SER A 393 9.06 -5.46 -3.97
CA SER A 393 10.20 -5.33 -4.89
C SER A 393 11.44 -5.97 -4.28
N ASP A 394 12.00 -6.95 -4.99
CA ASP A 394 13.24 -7.63 -4.59
C ASP A 394 14.49 -6.80 -4.90
N ASN A 395 14.40 -5.70 -5.66
CA ASN A 395 15.57 -4.92 -6.10
C ASN A 395 15.34 -3.41 -5.92
N VAL A 396 14.92 -2.97 -4.73
CA VAL A 396 14.53 -1.57 -4.48
C VAL A 396 15.65 -0.59 -4.83
N SER A 397 16.92 -0.94 -4.55
CA SER A 397 18.04 -0.01 -4.76
C SER A 397 18.30 0.31 -6.23
N GLU A 398 17.94 -0.59 -7.14
CA GLU A 398 18.05 -0.39 -8.59
C GLU A 398 16.75 0.18 -9.17
N THR A 399 15.62 -0.34 -8.69
CA THR A 399 14.29 -0.03 -9.20
C THR A 399 13.89 1.42 -8.88
N TYR A 400 14.18 1.90 -7.66
CA TYR A 400 13.80 3.24 -7.21
C TYR A 400 14.47 4.37 -8.03
N PRO A 401 15.81 4.41 -8.23
CA PRO A 401 16.44 5.44 -9.06
C PRO A 401 15.95 5.47 -10.51
N VAL A 402 15.76 4.29 -11.12
CA VAL A 402 15.23 4.18 -12.49
C VAL A 402 13.83 4.76 -12.56
N MET A 403 12.98 4.44 -11.58
CA MET A 403 11.63 4.98 -11.50
C MET A 403 11.63 6.49 -11.32
N MET A 404 12.50 7.03 -10.47
CA MET A 404 12.68 8.48 -10.29
C MET A 404 13.23 9.20 -11.53
N THR A 405 13.78 8.49 -12.52
CA THR A 405 14.20 9.09 -13.79
C THR A 405 13.00 9.49 -14.66
N TYR A 406 11.86 8.82 -14.50
CA TYR A 406 10.66 9.11 -15.28
C TYR A 406 9.80 10.18 -14.59
N SER A 407 9.51 11.27 -15.30
CA SER A 407 8.72 12.40 -14.77
C SER A 407 7.30 12.00 -14.34
N MET A 408 6.65 11.10 -15.10
CA MET A 408 5.33 10.56 -14.75
C MET A 408 5.36 9.78 -13.44
N HIS A 409 6.47 9.11 -13.16
CA HIS A 409 6.62 8.35 -11.93
C HIS A 409 6.80 9.27 -10.72
N ASN A 410 7.55 10.37 -10.88
CA ASN A 410 7.65 11.41 -9.86
C ASN A 410 6.27 11.97 -9.50
N LEU A 411 5.41 12.23 -10.48
CA LEU A 411 4.04 12.66 -10.21
C LEU A 411 3.29 11.62 -9.38
N ILE A 412 3.37 10.33 -9.73
CA ILE A 412 2.71 9.24 -9.01
C ILE A 412 3.21 9.12 -7.57
N LEU A 413 4.52 9.18 -7.33
CA LEU A 413 5.08 9.06 -5.98
C LEU A 413 4.77 10.26 -5.09
N ASN A 414 4.43 11.41 -5.68
CA ASN A 414 3.96 12.61 -4.96
C ASN A 414 2.46 12.58 -4.63
N PHE A 415 1.82 11.41 -4.67
CA PHE A 415 0.41 11.25 -4.38
C PHE A 415 -0.01 11.77 -3.00
N THR A 416 0.90 11.87 -2.03
CA THR A 416 0.63 12.38 -0.67
C THR A 416 0.06 13.81 -0.70
N LEU A 417 0.39 14.60 -1.72
CA LEU A 417 -0.18 15.92 -1.99
C LEU A 417 -1.65 15.86 -2.45
N GLY A 418 -2.10 14.71 -2.96
CA GLY A 418 -3.49 14.50 -3.37
C GLY A 418 -4.48 14.71 -2.21
N VAL A 419 -4.08 14.40 -0.98
CA VAL A 419 -4.93 14.64 0.21
C VAL A 419 -5.24 16.14 0.40
N ASP A 420 -4.30 17.02 0.04
CA ASP A 420 -4.52 18.47 0.14
C ASP A 420 -5.64 18.96 -0.76
N THR A 421 -5.84 18.30 -1.91
CA THR A 421 -6.95 18.61 -2.80
C THR A 421 -8.30 18.38 -2.09
N PHE A 422 -8.41 17.30 -1.31
CA PHE A 422 -9.60 17.04 -0.50
C PHE A 422 -9.77 18.06 0.61
N PHE A 423 -8.70 18.47 1.29
CA PHE A 423 -8.77 19.52 2.30
C PHE A 423 -9.22 20.86 1.71
N THR A 424 -8.72 21.24 0.54
CA THR A 424 -9.18 22.44 -0.18
C THR A 424 -10.66 22.33 -0.57
N ILE A 425 -11.11 21.20 -1.10
CA ILE A 425 -12.54 20.99 -1.41
C ILE A 425 -13.40 21.06 -0.15
N SER A 426 -12.94 20.47 0.97
CA SER A 426 -13.64 20.54 2.25
C SER A 426 -13.80 21.97 2.74
N GLY A 427 -12.74 22.77 2.75
CA GLY A 427 -12.79 24.18 3.13
C GLY A 427 -13.68 25.01 2.20
N PHE A 428 -13.59 24.76 0.90
CA PHE A 428 -14.42 25.40 -0.12
C PHE A 428 -15.91 25.14 0.12
N LEU A 429 -16.30 23.88 0.28
CA LEU A 429 -17.71 23.52 0.47
C LEU A 429 -18.26 24.01 1.81
N VAL A 430 -17.46 23.93 2.88
CA VAL A 430 -17.85 24.45 4.20
C VAL A 430 -18.10 25.95 4.13
N SER A 431 -17.23 26.71 3.47
CA SER A 431 -17.39 28.15 3.28
C SER A 431 -18.57 28.48 2.36
N TYR A 432 -18.62 27.89 1.16
CA TYR A 432 -19.67 28.15 0.17
C TYR A 432 -21.08 27.86 0.70
N LEU A 433 -21.27 26.70 1.35
CA LEU A 433 -22.57 26.28 1.88
C LEU A 433 -22.97 27.04 3.14
N TRP A 434 -22.02 27.63 3.88
CA TRP A 434 -22.31 28.42 5.07
C TRP A 434 -22.60 29.88 4.73
N ILE A 435 -21.80 30.48 3.85
CA ILE A 435 -21.87 31.90 3.53
C ILE A 435 -23.08 32.21 2.63
N LYS A 436 -23.36 31.38 1.61
CA LYS A 436 -24.46 31.63 0.67
C LYS A 436 -25.83 31.76 1.37
N PRO A 437 -26.26 30.85 2.26
CA PRO A 437 -27.53 31.01 2.98
C PRO A 437 -27.54 32.22 3.93
N ILE A 438 -26.39 32.60 4.50
CA ILE A 438 -26.29 33.76 5.40
C ILE A 438 -26.42 35.07 4.62
N ILE A 439 -25.85 35.16 3.43
CA ILE A 439 -26.04 36.31 2.52
C ILE A 439 -27.52 36.43 2.12
N GLU A 440 -28.17 35.31 1.78
CA GLU A 440 -29.56 35.31 1.30
C GLU A 440 -30.60 35.51 2.41
N LYS A 441 -30.40 34.95 3.61
CA LYS A 441 -31.44 34.81 4.66
C LYS A 441 -31.05 35.40 6.02
N GLY A 442 -29.84 35.95 6.15
CA GLY A 442 -29.30 36.48 7.40
C GLY A 442 -28.86 35.40 8.40
N TRP A 443 -28.37 35.83 9.56
CA TRP A 443 -27.82 34.95 10.58
C TRP A 443 -28.91 34.18 11.36
N LYS A 444 -29.13 32.92 10.99
CA LYS A 444 -29.92 31.94 11.77
C LYS A 444 -29.27 30.56 11.70
N PHE A 445 -28.05 30.44 12.22
CA PHE A 445 -27.25 29.23 12.09
C PHE A 445 -27.22 28.38 13.38
N ASN A 446 -27.46 27.08 13.26
CA ASN A 446 -27.41 26.14 14.38
C ASN A 446 -26.10 25.34 14.36
N TRP A 447 -25.11 25.81 15.15
CA TRP A 447 -23.81 25.15 15.29
C TRP A 447 -23.91 23.71 15.82
N ARG A 448 -24.86 23.42 16.71
CA ARG A 448 -25.05 22.06 17.24
C ARG A 448 -25.45 21.10 16.14
N TYR A 449 -26.43 21.50 15.32
CA TYR A 449 -26.85 20.72 14.16
C TYR A 449 -25.71 20.56 13.16
N PHE A 450 -24.95 21.62 12.89
CA PHE A 450 -23.81 21.59 11.98
C PHE A 450 -22.76 20.53 12.36
N PHE A 451 -22.36 20.47 13.63
CA PHE A 451 -21.40 19.47 14.11
C PHE A 451 -22.00 18.06 14.20
N LEU A 452 -23.19 17.94 14.79
CA LEU A 452 -23.83 16.63 14.98
C LEU A 452 -24.18 15.96 13.65
N HIS A 453 -24.70 16.72 12.69
CA HIS A 453 -25.06 16.19 11.38
C HIS A 453 -23.84 15.67 10.62
N ARG A 454 -22.69 16.37 10.68
CA ARG A 454 -21.46 15.88 10.04
C ARG A 454 -20.92 14.64 10.75
N TYR A 455 -20.89 14.65 12.09
CA TYR A 455 -20.46 13.50 12.86
C TYR A 455 -21.31 12.26 12.56
N TRP A 456 -22.64 12.39 12.60
CA TRP A 456 -23.55 11.27 12.29
C TRP A 456 -23.45 10.80 10.84
N ARG A 457 -23.10 11.68 9.91
CA ARG A 457 -22.90 11.31 8.49
C ARG A 457 -21.61 10.53 8.27
N LEU A 458 -20.52 10.87 8.96
CA LEU A 458 -19.18 10.32 8.71
C LEU A 458 -18.82 9.15 9.61
N THR A 459 -19.14 9.22 10.91
CA THR A 459 -18.68 8.25 11.90
C THR A 459 -19.23 6.83 11.65
N PRO A 460 -20.53 6.62 11.36
CA PRO A 460 -21.05 5.26 11.13
C PRO A 460 -20.38 4.50 9.97
N PRO A 461 -20.30 5.04 8.72
CA PRO A 461 -19.64 4.32 7.64
C PRO A 461 -18.15 4.13 7.91
N TYR A 462 -17.52 5.08 8.60
CA TYR A 462 -16.11 4.99 8.98
C TYR A 462 -15.84 3.83 9.94
N LEU A 463 -16.63 3.70 11.02
CA LEU A 463 -16.47 2.60 11.98
C LEU A 463 -16.85 1.24 11.37
N ILE A 464 -17.88 1.19 10.51
CA ILE A 464 -18.23 -0.03 9.78
C ILE A 464 -17.07 -0.46 8.87
N ALA A 465 -16.50 0.47 8.10
CA ALA A 465 -15.35 0.16 7.24
C ALA A 465 -14.16 -0.36 8.05
N PHE A 466 -13.83 0.29 9.17
CA PHE A 466 -12.80 -0.16 10.10
C PHE A 466 -13.06 -1.60 10.58
N ILE A 467 -14.26 -1.89 11.11
CA ILE A 467 -14.61 -3.22 11.62
C ILE A 467 -14.54 -4.28 10.51
N LEU A 468 -14.99 -3.95 9.29
CA LEU A 468 -14.95 -4.88 8.16
C LEU A 468 -13.52 -5.18 7.71
N VAL A 469 -12.66 -4.15 7.62
CA VAL A 469 -11.26 -4.34 7.22
C VAL A 469 -10.52 -5.14 8.28
N GLU A 470 -10.50 -4.67 9.53
CA GLU A 470 -9.79 -5.35 10.62
C GLU A 470 -10.35 -6.74 10.92
N GLY A 471 -11.67 -6.89 10.87
CA GLY A 471 -12.34 -8.14 11.20
C GLY A 471 -12.19 -9.22 10.14
N LEU A 472 -12.04 -8.86 8.85
CA LEU A 472 -12.07 -9.82 7.73
C LEU A 472 -10.71 -9.98 7.02
N GLN A 473 -9.75 -9.07 7.22
CA GLN A 473 -8.46 -9.12 6.49
C GLN A 473 -7.74 -10.47 6.62
N GLY A 474 -7.71 -11.06 7.82
CA GLY A 474 -7.09 -12.38 8.07
C GLY A 474 -7.81 -13.54 7.38
N TYR A 475 -9.04 -13.34 6.91
CA TYR A 475 -9.80 -14.33 6.14
C TYR A 475 -9.63 -14.16 4.63
N LEU A 476 -9.41 -12.94 4.16
CA LEU A 476 -9.26 -12.59 2.75
C LEU A 476 -7.88 -12.90 2.19
N VAL A 477 -6.87 -13.01 3.06
CA VAL A 477 -5.48 -13.27 2.66
C VAL A 477 -4.92 -14.51 3.37
N SER A 478 -4.18 -15.32 2.64
CA SER A 478 -3.39 -16.44 3.15
C SER A 478 -2.07 -16.54 2.39
N GLY A 479 -1.04 -17.11 3.01
CA GLY A 479 0.27 -17.31 2.41
C GLY A 479 1.42 -16.80 3.27
N ALA A 480 2.64 -16.90 2.74
CA ALA A 480 3.87 -16.56 3.45
C ALA A 480 3.88 -15.14 4.03
N VAL A 481 3.48 -14.14 3.23
CA VAL A 481 3.52 -12.72 3.59
C VAL A 481 2.22 -12.21 4.21
N ALA A 482 1.28 -13.09 4.57
CA ALA A 482 -0.07 -12.67 4.94
C ALA A 482 -0.12 -11.73 6.18
N SER A 483 0.69 -11.95 7.22
CA SER A 483 0.74 -11.01 8.36
C SER A 483 1.53 -9.74 8.09
N SER A 484 2.36 -9.73 7.04
CA SER A 484 3.17 -8.58 6.65
C SER A 484 2.37 -7.52 5.90
N ILE A 485 1.11 -7.80 5.55
CA ILE A 485 0.27 -6.88 4.78
C ILE A 485 -0.12 -5.65 5.62
N GLN A 486 -0.45 -5.82 6.90
CA GLN A 486 -0.75 -4.74 7.85
C GLN A 486 -0.41 -5.13 9.31
N PRO A 487 0.85 -5.44 9.65
CA PRO A 487 1.22 -5.92 10.99
C PRO A 487 1.04 -4.85 12.08
N GLY A 488 1.25 -3.57 11.74
CA GLY A 488 1.08 -2.45 12.66
C GLY A 488 -0.37 -2.22 13.07
N ASP A 489 -1.31 -2.35 12.13
CA ASP A 489 -2.73 -2.08 12.40
C ASP A 489 -3.31 -3.07 13.41
N LYS A 490 -2.94 -4.37 13.40
CA LYS A 490 -3.49 -5.34 14.36
C LYS A 490 -3.20 -4.94 15.82
N VAL A 491 -1.92 -4.76 16.16
CA VAL A 491 -1.51 -4.45 17.54
C VAL A 491 -1.89 -3.02 17.94
N ALA A 492 -1.69 -2.06 17.03
CA ALA A 492 -2.05 -0.67 17.29
C ALA A 492 -3.56 -0.50 17.48
N CYS A 493 -4.39 -1.17 16.67
CA CYS A 493 -5.84 -1.06 16.76
C CYS A 493 -6.43 -1.78 17.97
N GLU A 494 -5.87 -2.89 18.43
CA GLU A 494 -6.30 -3.50 19.70
C GLU A 494 -6.19 -2.51 20.87
N LYS A 495 -5.15 -1.67 20.87
CA LYS A 495 -4.89 -0.69 21.93
C LYS A 495 -5.58 0.67 21.72
N PHE A 496 -5.64 1.17 20.49
CA PHE A 496 -5.97 2.56 20.17
C PHE A 496 -7.22 2.75 19.28
N TRP A 497 -8.02 1.71 19.04
CA TRP A 497 -9.25 1.83 18.23
C TRP A 497 -10.20 2.95 18.69
N TRP A 498 -10.22 3.26 19.99
CA TRP A 498 -11.09 4.29 20.58
C TRP A 498 -10.71 5.72 20.17
N TYR A 499 -9.54 5.93 19.57
CA TYR A 499 -9.17 7.20 18.95
C TYR A 499 -9.95 7.49 17.66
N LEU A 500 -10.36 6.45 16.93
CA LEU A 500 -11.08 6.59 15.66
C LEU A 500 -12.39 7.38 15.81
N PRO A 501 -13.35 7.01 16.70
CA PRO A 501 -14.59 7.77 16.86
C PRO A 501 -14.41 9.18 17.44
N LEU A 502 -13.26 9.47 18.04
CA LEU A 502 -12.90 10.79 18.56
C LEU A 502 -12.12 11.64 17.56
N TYR A 503 -11.64 11.06 16.46
CA TYR A 503 -10.83 11.72 15.45
C TYR A 503 -9.54 12.35 16.01
N ILE A 504 -8.81 11.62 16.88
CA ILE A 504 -7.58 12.10 17.55
C ILE A 504 -6.34 11.25 17.24
N GLN A 505 -6.48 10.22 16.40
CA GLN A 505 -5.41 9.26 16.10
C GLN A 505 -4.19 9.89 15.41
N ASN A 506 -4.32 11.09 14.85
CA ASN A 506 -3.23 11.82 14.21
C ASN A 506 -2.58 12.89 15.12
N LEU A 507 -3.01 13.04 16.38
CA LEU A 507 -2.48 14.03 17.33
C LEU A 507 -1.77 13.39 18.53
N LEU A 508 -2.26 12.25 19.02
CA LEU A 508 -1.84 11.66 20.30
C LEU A 508 -0.82 10.52 20.17
N VAL A 509 -0.37 10.23 18.96
CA VAL A 509 0.46 9.07 18.70
C VAL A 509 1.90 9.53 18.45
N ASP A 510 2.80 9.14 19.36
CA ASP A 510 4.22 9.49 19.30
C ASP A 510 4.99 8.75 18.19
N ASN A 511 4.59 7.51 17.91
CA ASN A 511 5.16 6.69 16.83
C ASN A 511 4.08 6.44 15.77
N TYR A 512 4.36 6.73 14.50
CA TYR A 512 3.37 6.53 13.43
C TYR A 512 2.90 5.07 13.30
N GLN A 513 3.68 4.10 13.77
CA GLN A 513 3.30 2.68 13.79
C GLN A 513 2.21 2.35 14.80
N ASP A 514 1.96 3.24 15.77
CA ASP A 514 0.88 3.12 16.75
C ASP A 514 -0.44 3.78 16.26
N ILE A 515 -0.47 4.37 15.06
CA ILE A 515 -1.69 4.95 14.48
C ILE A 515 -2.56 3.80 13.98
N CYS A 516 -3.61 3.49 14.73
CA CYS A 516 -4.62 2.54 14.29
C CYS A 516 -5.30 3.00 13.00
N PHE A 517 -5.41 2.07 12.03
CA PHE A 517 -6.10 2.25 10.76
C PHE A 517 -5.53 3.47 10.03
N ILE A 518 -4.23 3.41 9.76
CA ILE A 518 -3.39 4.56 9.43
C ILE A 518 -3.98 5.47 8.36
N HIS A 519 -4.60 4.91 7.31
CA HIS A 519 -5.20 5.66 6.19
C HIS A 519 -6.29 6.66 6.62
N SER A 520 -6.90 6.45 7.78
CA SER A 520 -7.96 7.29 8.32
C SER A 520 -7.51 8.62 8.93
N TRP A 521 -6.20 8.84 9.07
CA TRP A 521 -5.63 10.07 9.62
C TRP A 521 -6.17 11.34 8.95
N SER A 522 -6.40 11.27 7.64
CA SER A 522 -6.89 12.40 6.84
C SER A 522 -8.34 12.76 7.19
N LEU A 523 -9.16 11.77 7.55
CA LEU A 523 -10.53 11.99 8.02
C LEU A 523 -10.54 12.65 9.40
N ALA A 524 -9.59 12.30 10.26
CA ALA A 524 -9.41 12.99 11.54
C ALA A 524 -9.00 14.45 11.36
N ALA A 525 -8.04 14.71 10.47
CA ALA A 525 -7.65 16.07 10.12
C ALA A 525 -8.84 16.89 9.57
N ASP A 526 -9.62 16.32 8.66
CA ASP A 526 -10.81 16.96 8.08
C ASP A 526 -11.89 17.29 9.13
N MET A 527 -12.13 16.40 10.10
CA MET A 527 -13.04 16.69 11.21
C MET A 527 -12.51 17.79 12.14
N GLN A 528 -11.20 17.81 12.40
CA GLN A 528 -10.56 18.86 13.21
C GLN A 528 -10.62 20.23 12.51
N PHE A 529 -10.38 20.29 11.20
CA PHE A 529 -10.57 21.51 10.40
C PHE A 529 -12.01 21.99 10.44
N TYR A 530 -12.97 21.08 10.42
CA TYR A 530 -14.37 21.43 10.54
C TYR A 530 -14.73 22.01 11.90
N LEU A 531 -14.20 21.44 13.00
CA LEU A 531 -14.35 21.99 14.35
C LEU A 531 -13.72 23.39 14.45
N PHE A 532 -12.61 23.62 13.75
CA PHE A 532 -11.93 24.92 13.69
C PHE A 532 -12.62 25.94 12.77
N SER A 533 -13.45 25.47 11.82
CA SER A 533 -14.08 26.32 10.80
C SER A 533 -14.85 27.55 11.32
N PRO A 534 -15.54 27.55 12.48
CA PRO A 534 -16.22 28.75 12.97
C PRO A 534 -15.27 29.93 13.19
N LEU A 535 -14.03 29.67 13.63
CA LEU A 535 -13.03 30.72 13.85
C LEU A 535 -12.62 31.41 12.54
N LEU A 536 -12.71 30.70 11.42
CA LEU A 536 -12.45 31.23 10.09
C LEU A 536 -13.70 31.89 9.48
N LEU A 537 -14.88 31.30 9.69
CA LEU A 537 -16.13 31.70 9.04
C LEU A 537 -16.83 32.90 9.70
N ILE A 538 -16.89 32.92 11.04
CA ILE A 538 -17.61 33.98 11.79
C ILE A 538 -17.09 35.39 11.45
N PRO A 539 -15.77 35.65 11.32
CA PRO A 539 -15.27 36.96 10.92
C PRO A 539 -15.83 37.46 9.58
N PHE A 540 -16.12 36.58 8.61
CA PHE A 540 -16.66 36.98 7.30
C PHE A 540 -18.03 37.64 7.39
N TYR A 541 -18.81 37.31 8.44
CA TYR A 541 -20.11 37.92 8.67
C TYR A 541 -20.00 39.37 9.15
N TYR A 542 -19.06 39.66 10.05
CA TYR A 542 -18.91 40.99 10.65
C TYR A 542 -18.05 41.91 9.79
N HIS A 543 -16.85 41.47 9.41
CA HIS A 543 -15.87 42.31 8.71
C HIS A 543 -15.06 41.49 7.70
N LYS A 544 -15.40 41.64 6.41
CA LYS A 544 -14.76 40.96 5.28
C LYS A 544 -13.23 41.08 5.29
N VAL A 545 -12.72 42.30 5.52
CA VAL A 545 -11.28 42.58 5.52
C VAL A 545 -10.58 41.88 6.69
N ALA A 546 -11.18 41.95 7.89
CA ALA A 546 -10.64 41.28 9.07
C ALA A 546 -10.58 39.76 8.86
N ALA A 547 -11.61 39.17 8.26
CA ALA A 547 -11.66 37.74 7.96
C ALA A 547 -10.55 37.28 7.00
N ILE A 548 -10.32 38.06 5.93
CA ILE A 548 -9.24 37.79 4.96
C ILE A 548 -7.87 37.90 5.66
N ILE A 549 -7.67 38.94 6.48
CA ILE A 549 -6.43 39.11 7.25
C ILE A 549 -6.21 37.92 8.18
N THR A 550 -7.25 37.47 8.92
CA THR A 550 -7.17 36.28 9.77
C THR A 550 -6.73 35.04 8.98
N CYS A 551 -7.33 34.78 7.82
CA CYS A 551 -6.95 33.65 6.97
C CYS A 551 -5.50 33.75 6.49
N ILE A 552 -5.05 34.93 6.05
CA ILE A 552 -3.67 35.16 5.60
C ILE A 552 -2.69 34.94 6.76
N LEU A 553 -3.00 35.44 7.96
CA LEU A 553 -2.15 35.24 9.15
C LEU A 553 -1.99 33.75 9.49
N PHE A 554 -3.08 32.96 9.44
CA PHE A 554 -2.98 31.52 9.68
C PHE A 554 -2.18 30.79 8.59
N ILE A 555 -2.31 31.19 7.32
CA ILE A 555 -1.48 30.64 6.23
C ILE A 555 0.00 30.96 6.46
N LEU A 556 0.32 32.22 6.79
CA LEU A 556 1.70 32.63 7.07
C LEU A 556 2.28 31.89 8.27
N ALA A 557 1.48 31.69 9.33
CA ALA A 557 1.90 30.91 10.50
C ALA A 557 2.17 29.44 10.14
N ASN A 558 1.31 28.82 9.33
CA ASN A 558 1.52 27.45 8.83
C ASN A 558 2.78 27.34 7.96
N TRP A 559 3.00 28.27 7.04
CA TRP A 559 4.21 28.28 6.21
C TRP A 559 5.48 28.51 7.04
N THR A 560 5.44 29.44 7.99
CA THR A 560 6.56 29.70 8.90
C THR A 560 6.91 28.43 9.70
N TYR A 561 5.91 27.71 10.21
CA TYR A 561 6.12 26.43 10.89
C TYR A 561 6.81 25.41 9.99
N LEU A 562 6.32 25.21 8.75
CA LEU A 562 6.89 24.24 7.82
C LEU A 562 8.32 24.61 7.38
N ILE A 563 8.60 25.90 7.18
CA ILE A 563 9.95 26.40 6.85
C ILE A 563 10.92 26.13 7.99
N ILE A 564 10.52 26.44 9.24
CA ILE A 564 11.34 26.17 10.42
C ILE A 564 11.61 24.67 10.56
N LEU A 565 10.58 23.83 10.40
CA LEU A 565 10.71 22.38 10.47
C LEU A 565 11.69 21.85 9.40
N THR A 566 11.57 22.35 8.18
CA THR A 566 12.45 21.98 7.06
C THR A 566 13.90 22.39 7.33
N TYR A 567 14.10 23.61 7.84
CA TYR A 567 15.42 24.15 8.16
C TYR A 567 16.11 23.35 9.28
N ILE A 568 15.41 23.08 10.38
CA ILE A 568 15.95 22.31 11.52
C ILE A 568 16.28 20.88 11.10
N SER A 569 15.47 20.30 10.21
CA SER A 569 15.65 18.91 9.77
C SER A 569 16.68 18.75 8.64
N GLY A 570 17.24 19.85 8.12
CA GLY A 570 18.23 19.83 7.05
C GLY A 570 17.70 19.24 5.73
N TRP A 571 16.38 19.27 5.51
CA TRP A 571 15.79 18.71 4.30
C TRP A 571 16.07 19.60 3.10
N SER A 572 16.38 18.97 1.95
CA SER A 572 16.43 19.69 0.69
C SER A 572 15.03 20.18 0.30
N PHE A 573 14.94 21.29 -0.43
CA PHE A 573 13.66 21.75 -1.01
C PHE A 573 13.08 20.75 -2.04
N GLY A 574 13.87 19.77 -2.49
CA GLY A 574 13.43 18.65 -3.29
C GLY A 574 12.83 17.54 -2.44
N ILE A 575 11.72 16.99 -2.92
CA ILE A 575 10.97 15.93 -2.24
C ILE A 575 11.76 14.63 -2.34
N GLN A 576 12.62 14.38 -1.37
CA GLN A 576 13.08 13.04 -1.06
C GLN A 576 13.12 12.90 0.45
N VAL A 577 12.60 11.76 0.91
CA VAL A 577 12.60 11.26 2.28
C VAL A 577 11.35 11.60 3.11
N VAL A 578 10.46 10.61 3.16
CA VAL A 578 9.54 10.41 4.27
C VAL A 578 10.39 10.08 5.51
N SER A 579 10.94 11.10 6.17
CA SER A 579 11.65 10.92 7.43
C SER A 579 10.63 10.73 8.55
N GLU A 580 11.00 10.02 9.61
CA GLU A 580 10.16 9.88 10.80
C GLU A 580 9.72 11.25 11.34
N VAL A 581 10.63 12.24 11.28
CA VAL A 581 10.37 13.62 11.66
C VAL A 581 9.33 14.28 10.74
N LEU A 582 9.42 14.11 9.42
CA LEU A 582 8.42 14.63 8.47
C LEU A 582 7.06 13.99 8.71
N VAL A 583 7.02 12.68 8.89
CA VAL A 583 5.80 11.92 9.14
C VAL A 583 5.12 12.40 10.42
N ARG A 584 5.89 12.52 11.50
CA ARG A 584 5.42 12.85 12.85
C ARG A 584 5.01 14.30 13.01
N PHE A 585 5.75 15.24 12.41
CA PHE A 585 5.55 16.67 12.64
C PHE A 585 4.96 17.42 11.44
N GLY A 586 5.21 16.95 10.21
CA GLY A 586 4.82 17.65 8.99
C GLY A 586 3.63 17.04 8.24
N TYR A 587 3.40 15.72 8.35
CA TYR A 587 2.43 15.01 7.50
C TYR A 587 1.12 14.67 8.20
N PHE A 588 1.17 13.86 9.27
CA PHE A 588 -0.03 13.45 10.01
C PHE A 588 -0.70 14.57 10.82
N PRO A 589 0.03 15.49 11.47
CA PRO A 589 -0.62 16.50 12.30
C PRO A 589 -1.41 17.52 11.47
N SER A 590 -2.65 17.74 11.87
CA SER A 590 -3.57 18.64 11.15
C SER A 590 -3.07 20.08 11.08
N TYR A 591 -2.40 20.57 12.13
CA TYR A 591 -1.87 21.94 12.17
C TYR A 591 -0.79 22.19 11.10
N ALA A 592 -0.08 21.14 10.67
CA ALA A 592 0.89 21.22 9.59
C ALA A 592 0.23 21.27 8.21
N ARG A 593 -1.01 20.78 8.08
CA ARG A 593 -1.75 20.62 6.81
C ARG A 593 -2.99 21.50 6.70
N ILE A 594 -3.16 22.49 7.57
CA ILE A 594 -4.33 23.39 7.58
C ILE A 594 -4.34 24.41 6.41
N GLY A 595 -3.19 24.72 5.83
CA GLY A 595 -3.05 25.73 4.76
C GLY A 595 -4.01 25.51 3.57
N PRO A 596 -3.99 24.33 2.91
CA PRO A 596 -4.91 24.01 1.81
C PRO A 596 -6.39 24.16 2.15
N TYR A 597 -6.79 23.84 3.39
CA TYR A 597 -8.16 24.03 3.85
C TYR A 597 -8.56 25.51 3.89
N ILE A 598 -7.69 26.39 4.41
CA ILE A 598 -7.94 27.84 4.47
C ILE A 598 -8.02 28.45 3.07
N VAL A 599 -7.15 28.02 2.14
CA VAL A 599 -7.23 28.41 0.72
C VAL A 599 -8.61 28.03 0.14
N GLY A 600 -9.10 26.83 0.47
CA GLY A 600 -10.45 26.41 0.13
C GLY A 600 -11.52 27.35 0.70
N VAL A 601 -11.42 27.71 1.98
CA VAL A 601 -12.37 28.63 2.64
C VAL A 601 -12.43 29.99 1.92
N LEU A 602 -11.28 30.55 1.54
CA LEU A 602 -11.18 31.80 0.79
C LEU A 602 -11.82 31.68 -0.60
N ALA A 603 -11.54 30.59 -1.33
CA ALA A 603 -12.14 30.34 -2.64
C ALA A 603 -13.67 30.17 -2.55
N GLY A 604 -14.15 29.47 -1.53
CA GLY A 604 -15.58 29.29 -1.28
C GLY A 604 -16.29 30.60 -0.96
N TYR A 605 -15.62 31.50 -0.24
CA TYR A 605 -16.13 32.84 0.01
C TYR A 605 -16.25 33.65 -1.28
N ILE A 606 -15.18 33.71 -2.09
CA ILE A 606 -15.16 34.46 -3.37
C ILE A 606 -16.26 33.99 -4.32
N MET A 607 -16.54 32.69 -4.35
CA MET A 607 -17.62 32.15 -5.18
C MET A 607 -19.02 32.31 -4.62
N SER A 608 -19.15 32.56 -3.31
CA SER A 608 -20.43 32.77 -2.64
C SER A 608 -20.87 34.24 -2.61
N SER A 609 -19.90 35.16 -2.69
CA SER A 609 -20.09 36.61 -2.80
C SER A 609 -20.35 37.04 -4.23
#